data_AF-A0A2A9GKS6-F1
#
_entry.id   AF-A0A2A9GKS6-F1
#
_cell.length_a   1.000
_cell.length_b   1.000
_cell.length_c   1.000
_cell.angle_alpha   90.00
_cell.angle_beta   90.00
_cell.angle_gamma   90.00
#
_symmetry.space_group_name_H-M   'P 1'
#
loop_
_entity.id
_entity.type
_entity.pdbx_description
1 polymer ?
#
loop_
_entity_poly.entity_id
_entity_poly.type
_entity_poly.pdbx_seq_one_letter_code
_entity_poly.pdbx_strand_id
1 'polypeptide(L)'
;MTRLTLEEHLATAPPSVRRAMLEDRQNLLRGAAAVTGRFFAEMKARKEPEDYPSAETFRRAARSEASLRTLLVTLERYAPRVSTAAGRQVRAERYAERSGKGRGDVSQSAAPLLPDIGYWPLLWQSMMPGLLTAKLSESSKRRYCASLSRLARIQQARELPPDPGFYLAFSLAEALEADGVRQRSIAGYLDALIALAKHGGAPAKGLNGLRCMRDLCKQRAKLQGKLKADRVRALMERGGFEAIIRKIADLTGQAAKSPRHSSRHEASLRAAVLIGIHVNKPGRTGDVASWQIGCELTRAPDGVWELSWEQQKTDIGTGAGALWPEICDLLDAWILGGRPDRFVHLRYRELLGRNWLTLSTVPPPSTYPSEIIKRHLGVPSHDLRTLAADYLRHHDPASAGNVIAAHLGHRSRQAGEEYRALAESDAAARAWLDIREQIRSGAP
;
A
#
# COMPACT_ATOMS: atom_id res chain seq x y z
N MET A 1 24.46 45.03 -16.30
CA MET A 1 24.10 44.54 -14.95
C MET A 1 25.35 43.98 -14.29
N THR A 2 25.82 44.62 -13.22
CA THR A 2 26.95 44.15 -12.41
C THR A 2 26.59 42.80 -11.80
N ARG A 3 27.47 41.79 -11.94
CA ARG A 3 27.26 40.49 -11.30
C ARG A 3 27.43 40.67 -9.79
N LEU A 4 26.41 40.29 -9.01
CA LEU A 4 26.49 40.29 -7.57
C LEU A 4 27.62 39.36 -7.10
N THR A 5 28.34 39.81 -6.08
CA THR A 5 29.31 39.04 -5.31
C THR A 5 28.62 37.96 -4.49
N LEU A 6 29.41 37.05 -3.93
CA LEU A 6 28.89 35.94 -3.13
C LEU A 6 28.26 36.45 -1.81
N GLU A 7 28.91 37.45 -1.23
CA GLU A 7 28.52 38.17 -0.02
C GLU A 7 27.19 38.91 -0.22
N GLU A 8 27.04 39.61 -1.35
CA GLU A 8 25.79 40.29 -1.71
C GLU A 8 24.64 39.29 -1.90
N HIS A 9 24.90 38.15 -2.52
CA HIS A 9 23.90 37.08 -2.63
C HIS A 9 23.46 36.55 -1.26
N LEU A 10 24.37 36.41 -0.30
CA LEU A 10 24.08 35.83 1.02
C LEU A 10 23.71 36.88 2.08
N ALA A 11 23.47 38.14 1.71
CA ALA A 11 23.18 39.22 2.65
C ALA A 11 21.97 38.93 3.56
N THR A 12 20.97 38.21 3.06
CA THR A 12 19.75 37.82 3.77
C THR A 12 19.86 36.49 4.52
N ALA A 13 20.91 35.71 4.28
CA ALA A 13 21.11 34.42 4.95
C ALA A 13 21.54 34.62 6.42
N PRO A 14 21.17 33.69 7.33
CA PRO A 14 21.63 33.72 8.71
C PRO A 14 23.17 33.80 8.78
N PRO A 15 23.74 34.53 9.76
CA PRO A 15 25.19 34.72 9.84
C PRO A 15 25.99 33.42 9.85
N SER A 16 25.47 32.38 10.50
CA SER A 16 26.09 31.05 10.54
C SER A 16 26.16 30.39 9.15
N VAL A 17 25.04 30.41 8.41
CA VAL A 17 24.97 29.87 7.04
C VAL A 17 25.87 30.66 6.10
N ARG A 18 25.80 32.00 6.16
CA ARG A 18 26.64 32.88 5.36
C ARG A 18 28.12 32.61 5.59
N ARG A 19 28.55 32.52 6.84
CA ARG A 19 29.94 32.23 7.21
C ARG A 19 30.39 30.88 6.66
N ALA A 20 29.63 29.82 6.91
CA ALA A 20 29.98 28.47 6.47
C ALA A 20 30.09 28.36 4.93
N MET A 21 29.21 29.04 4.19
CA MET A 21 29.29 29.08 2.73
C MET A 21 30.48 29.90 2.21
N LEU A 22 30.82 31.01 2.88
CA LEU A 22 31.98 31.84 2.52
C LEU A 22 33.31 31.11 2.76
N GLU A 23 33.43 30.40 3.88
CA GLU A 23 34.58 29.56 4.20
C GLU A 23 34.78 28.44 3.17
N ASP A 24 33.69 27.90 2.63
CA ASP A 24 33.70 26.81 1.65
C ASP A 24 33.58 27.29 0.19
N ARG A 25 33.95 28.55 -0.09
CA ARG A 25 33.73 29.23 -1.39
C ARG A 25 34.20 28.44 -2.61
N GLN A 26 35.28 27.67 -2.49
CA GLN A 26 35.88 26.93 -3.61
C GLN A 26 35.08 25.67 -3.97
N ASN A 27 34.30 25.12 -3.03
CA ASN A 27 33.53 23.89 -3.23
C ASN A 27 32.03 24.12 -3.42
N LEU A 28 31.59 25.38 -3.47
CA LEU A 28 30.18 25.71 -3.69
C LEU A 28 29.72 25.33 -5.10
N LEU A 29 28.55 24.70 -5.17
CA LEU A 29 27.88 24.47 -6.45
C LEU A 29 27.59 25.80 -7.14
N ARG A 30 27.66 25.81 -8.48
CA ARG A 30 27.30 26.98 -9.28
C ARG A 30 25.88 27.43 -8.95
N GLY A 31 25.72 28.70 -8.56
CA GLY A 31 24.44 29.30 -8.20
C GLY A 31 23.94 29.00 -6.78
N ALA A 32 24.70 28.27 -5.95
CA ALA A 32 24.32 27.94 -4.57
C ALA A 32 24.07 29.18 -3.70
N ALA A 33 24.99 30.15 -3.73
CA ALA A 33 24.83 31.41 -2.99
C ALA A 33 23.59 32.19 -3.43
N ALA A 34 23.38 32.32 -4.75
CA ALA A 34 22.24 33.05 -5.29
C ALA A 34 20.89 32.43 -4.93
N VAL A 35 20.75 31.10 -5.01
CA VAL A 35 19.48 30.43 -4.67
C VAL A 35 19.23 30.42 -3.17
N THR A 36 20.27 30.26 -2.35
CA THR A 36 20.18 30.28 -0.88
C THR A 36 19.82 31.68 -0.37
N GLY A 37 20.45 32.71 -0.92
CA GLY A 37 20.10 34.10 -0.66
C GLY A 37 18.64 34.43 -0.95
N ARG A 38 18.16 34.05 -2.14
CA ARG A 38 16.73 34.20 -2.49
C ARG A 38 15.83 33.44 -1.52
N PHE A 39 16.18 32.22 -1.14
CA PHE A 39 15.40 31.44 -0.18
C PHE A 39 15.25 32.15 1.16
N PHE A 40 16.34 32.61 1.78
CA PHE A 40 16.26 33.34 3.05
C PHE A 40 15.60 34.71 2.92
N ALA A 41 15.74 35.38 1.77
CA ALA A 41 15.02 36.62 1.47
C ALA A 41 13.50 36.40 1.44
N GLU A 42 13.03 35.36 0.73
CA GLU A 42 11.61 35.00 0.65
C GLU A 42 11.07 34.56 2.00
N MET A 43 11.82 33.74 2.74
CA MET A 43 11.43 33.28 4.08
C MET A 43 11.26 34.46 5.05
N LYS A 44 12.19 35.43 5.02
CA LYS A 44 12.10 36.67 5.81
C LYS A 44 10.90 37.52 5.40
N ALA A 45 10.66 37.69 4.10
CA ALA A 45 9.52 38.46 3.58
C ALA A 45 8.17 37.85 4.01
N ARG A 46 8.10 36.51 4.06
CA ARG A 46 6.90 35.75 4.44
C ARG A 46 6.78 35.54 5.95
N LYS A 47 7.78 35.96 6.74
CA LYS A 47 7.84 35.77 8.20
C LYS A 47 7.68 34.30 8.61
N GLU A 48 8.25 33.40 7.82
CA GLU A 48 8.19 31.96 8.09
C GLU A 48 9.30 31.54 9.06
N PRO A 49 9.02 30.59 9.98
CA PRO A 49 10.05 30.02 10.85
C PRO A 49 11.06 29.20 10.03
N GLU A 50 12.34 29.28 10.41
CA GLU A 50 13.43 28.64 9.65
C GLU A 50 13.30 27.11 9.53
N ASP A 51 12.69 26.47 10.53
CA ASP A 51 12.52 25.03 10.59
C ASP A 51 11.15 24.53 10.09
N TYR A 52 10.30 25.43 9.62
CA TYR A 52 9.06 25.11 8.89
C TYR A 52 8.83 26.05 7.69
N PRO A 53 9.75 26.09 6.72
CA PRO A 53 9.53 26.84 5.49
C PRO A 53 8.41 26.20 4.67
N SER A 54 7.53 27.03 4.08
CA SER A 54 6.44 26.56 3.24
C SER A 54 6.93 26.13 1.85
N ALA A 55 6.14 25.32 1.15
CA ALA A 55 6.43 24.94 -0.23
C ALA A 55 6.55 26.17 -1.15
N GLU A 56 5.79 27.24 -0.87
CA GLU A 56 5.81 28.47 -1.66
C GLU A 56 7.16 29.20 -1.59
N THR A 57 7.80 29.21 -0.42
CA THR A 57 9.15 29.75 -0.25
C THR A 57 10.16 29.02 -1.15
N PHE A 58 10.06 27.68 -1.25
CA PHE A 58 10.89 26.90 -2.18
C PHE A 58 10.58 27.21 -3.65
N ARG A 59 9.29 27.37 -4.03
CA ARG A 59 8.89 27.70 -5.41
C ARG A 59 9.47 29.04 -5.86
N ARG A 60 9.39 30.07 -5.01
CA ARG A 60 9.88 31.42 -5.32
C ARG A 60 11.40 31.50 -5.36
N ALA A 61 12.07 30.80 -4.45
CA ALA A 61 13.52 30.78 -4.39
C ALA A 61 14.15 30.07 -5.61
N ALA A 62 13.58 28.93 -6.01
CA ALA A 62 14.10 28.05 -7.04
C ALA A 62 13.25 28.10 -8.31
N ARG A 63 13.71 28.82 -9.34
CA ARG A 63 12.97 29.02 -10.61
C ARG A 63 12.95 27.81 -11.55
N SER A 64 13.73 26.77 -11.26
CA SER A 64 13.89 25.57 -12.10
C SER A 64 14.22 24.34 -11.26
N GLU A 65 14.00 23.12 -11.80
CA GLU A 65 14.35 21.87 -11.10
C GLU A 65 15.82 21.83 -10.66
N ALA A 66 16.74 22.25 -11.55
CA ALA A 66 18.16 22.33 -11.23
C ALA A 66 18.43 23.28 -10.06
N SER A 67 17.82 24.47 -10.04
CA SER A 67 17.98 25.41 -8.91
C SER A 67 17.37 24.89 -7.62
N LEU A 68 16.26 24.13 -7.68
CA LEU A 68 15.67 23.51 -6.50
C LEU A 68 16.57 22.41 -5.95
N ARG A 69 17.14 21.56 -6.81
CA ARG A 69 18.13 20.56 -6.41
C ARG A 69 19.34 21.23 -5.74
N THR A 70 19.88 22.29 -6.35
CA THR A 70 21.00 23.04 -5.76
C THR A 70 20.61 23.60 -4.40
N LEU A 71 19.43 24.20 -4.26
CA LEU A 71 18.94 24.73 -2.97
C LEU A 71 18.84 23.64 -1.90
N LEU A 72 18.20 22.51 -2.21
CA LEU A 72 18.01 21.41 -1.25
C LEU A 72 19.34 20.83 -0.76
N VAL A 73 20.30 20.61 -1.67
CA VAL A 73 21.64 20.11 -1.32
C VAL A 73 22.42 21.15 -0.51
N THR A 74 22.29 22.44 -0.85
CA THR A 74 22.97 23.52 -0.13
C THR A 74 22.41 23.69 1.28
N LEU A 75 21.08 23.66 1.45
CA LEU A 75 20.44 23.75 2.77
C LEU A 75 20.81 22.55 3.65
N GLU A 76 20.81 21.33 3.11
CA GLU A 76 21.22 20.14 3.85
C GLU A 76 22.65 20.27 4.41
N ARG A 77 23.57 20.84 3.61
CA ARG A 77 24.99 20.98 3.98
C ARG A 77 25.27 22.14 4.93
N TYR A 78 24.73 23.33 4.64
CA TYR A 78 25.11 24.57 5.35
C TYR A 78 24.03 25.10 6.29
N ALA A 79 22.80 24.58 6.21
CA ALA A 79 21.67 24.98 7.05
C ALA A 79 20.83 23.77 7.51
N PRO A 80 21.43 22.74 8.15
CA PRO A 80 20.73 21.49 8.48
C PRO A 80 19.54 21.64 9.44
N ARG A 81 19.41 22.81 10.10
CA ARG A 81 18.25 23.16 10.93
C ARG A 81 17.02 23.52 10.08
N VAL A 82 17.20 23.92 8.83
CA VAL A 82 16.11 24.26 7.91
C VAL A 82 15.49 22.97 7.39
N SER A 83 14.19 22.79 7.63
CA SER A 83 13.48 21.62 7.10
C SER A 83 13.38 21.68 5.59
N THR A 84 13.90 20.66 4.91
CA THR A 84 13.82 20.53 3.45
C THR A 84 12.57 19.77 2.97
N ALA A 85 11.67 19.39 3.89
CA ALA A 85 10.51 18.56 3.62
C ALA A 85 9.52 19.21 2.62
N ALA A 86 9.28 20.52 2.73
CA ALA A 86 8.38 21.22 1.81
C ALA A 86 8.99 21.41 0.40
N GLY A 87 10.32 21.55 0.29
CA GLY A 87 10.97 21.62 -1.01
C GLY A 87 10.89 20.31 -1.81
N ARG A 88 10.73 19.18 -1.12
CA ARG A 88 10.42 17.90 -1.76
C ARG A 88 9.04 17.90 -2.42
N GLN A 89 8.02 18.50 -1.79
CA GLN A 89 6.70 18.64 -2.41
C GLN A 89 6.81 19.37 -3.75
N VAL A 90 7.57 20.48 -3.79
CA VAL A 90 7.83 21.24 -5.02
C VAL A 90 8.56 20.39 -6.07
N ARG A 91 9.47 19.51 -5.63
CA ARG A 91 10.15 18.58 -6.54
C ARG A 91 9.18 17.56 -7.15
N ALA A 92 8.25 17.03 -6.36
CA ALA A 92 7.22 16.11 -6.83
C ALA A 92 6.25 16.79 -7.82
N GLU A 93 5.83 18.02 -7.53
CA GLU A 93 4.99 18.85 -8.43
C GLU A 93 5.65 18.99 -9.81
N ARG A 94 6.94 19.33 -9.87
CA ARG A 94 7.70 19.45 -11.12
C ARG A 94 7.85 18.14 -11.89
N TYR A 95 8.02 17.02 -11.19
CA TYR A 95 8.05 15.72 -11.85
C TYR A 95 6.68 15.34 -12.43
N ALA A 96 5.60 15.69 -11.74
CA ALA A 96 4.25 15.49 -12.25
C ALA A 96 4.02 16.32 -13.54
N GLU A 97 4.40 17.60 -13.56
CA GLU A 97 4.34 18.47 -14.75
C GLU A 97 5.11 17.89 -15.95
N ARG A 98 6.29 17.31 -15.71
CA ARG A 98 7.08 16.63 -16.75
C ARG A 98 6.35 15.39 -17.28
N SER A 99 5.78 14.60 -16.39
CA SER A 99 5.06 13.39 -16.78
C SER A 99 3.78 13.70 -17.57
N GLY A 100 3.17 14.88 -17.37
CA GLY A 100 2.02 15.34 -18.14
C GLY A 100 2.32 15.84 -19.56
N LYS A 101 3.60 16.16 -19.89
CA LYS A 101 3.99 16.65 -21.24
C LYS A 101 4.35 15.56 -22.26
N GLY A 102 4.30 14.28 -21.87
CA GLY A 102 4.66 13.17 -22.76
C GLY A 102 3.97 11.85 -22.45
N ARG A 103 3.09 11.79 -21.45
CA ARG A 103 2.11 10.73 -21.34
C ARG A 103 0.78 11.37 -21.70
N GLY A 104 0.29 11.05 -22.89
CA GLY A 104 -1.10 11.27 -23.23
C GLY A 104 -1.92 10.84 -22.02
N ASP A 105 -2.82 11.72 -21.62
CA ASP A 105 -3.73 11.61 -20.50
C ASP A 105 -4.13 10.14 -20.33
N VAL A 106 -3.41 9.41 -19.47
CA VAL A 106 -3.94 8.19 -18.88
C VAL A 106 -4.86 8.71 -17.78
N SER A 107 -5.87 9.44 -18.25
CA SER A 107 -7.18 9.44 -17.65
C SER A 107 -7.35 8.02 -17.14
N GLN A 108 -7.59 7.92 -15.85
CA GLN A 108 -8.27 6.78 -15.27
C GLN A 108 -9.69 6.74 -15.84
N SER A 109 -9.82 6.77 -17.18
CA SER A 109 -10.88 6.18 -17.94
C SER A 109 -10.99 4.81 -17.33
N ALA A 110 -12.05 4.64 -16.55
CA ALA A 110 -12.58 3.37 -16.20
C ALA A 110 -12.55 2.57 -17.50
N ALA A 111 -11.56 1.69 -17.63
CA ALA A 111 -11.37 0.90 -18.83
C ALA A 111 -12.76 0.36 -19.20
N PRO A 112 -13.18 0.48 -20.47
CA PRO A 112 -14.54 0.15 -20.87
C PRO A 112 -14.91 -1.20 -20.27
N LEU A 113 -16.14 -1.27 -19.76
CA LEU A 113 -16.67 -2.28 -18.85
C LEU A 113 -16.58 -3.73 -19.34
N LEU A 114 -16.02 -3.98 -20.52
CA LEU A 114 -15.91 -5.28 -21.15
C LEU A 114 -14.58 -5.40 -21.91
N PRO A 115 -13.82 -6.50 -21.74
CA PRO A 115 -12.74 -6.81 -22.66
C PRO A 115 -13.30 -6.93 -24.08
N ASP A 116 -12.46 -6.73 -25.10
CA ASP A 116 -12.79 -7.16 -26.44
C ASP A 116 -13.14 -8.65 -26.40
N ILE A 117 -14.42 -8.97 -26.60
CA ILE A 117 -14.95 -10.34 -26.63
C ILE A 117 -15.13 -10.83 -28.06
N GLY A 118 -14.76 -10.04 -29.09
CA GLY A 118 -14.98 -10.39 -30.48
C GLY A 118 -14.31 -11.69 -30.91
N TYR A 119 -13.19 -12.05 -30.27
CA TYR A 119 -12.48 -13.31 -30.50
C TYR A 119 -13.02 -14.50 -29.68
N TRP A 120 -13.98 -14.28 -28.77
CA TRP A 120 -14.56 -15.39 -28.00
C TRP A 120 -15.43 -16.25 -28.92
N PRO A 121 -15.68 -17.52 -28.57
CA PRO A 121 -16.69 -18.32 -29.25
C PRO A 121 -18.06 -17.62 -29.28
N LEU A 122 -18.76 -17.67 -30.41
CA LEU A 122 -20.10 -17.06 -30.56
C LEU A 122 -21.06 -17.51 -29.46
N LEU A 123 -21.00 -18.79 -29.07
CA LEU A 123 -21.79 -19.34 -27.98
C LEU A 123 -21.48 -18.68 -26.62
N TRP A 124 -20.23 -18.29 -26.36
CA TRP A 124 -19.86 -17.61 -25.12
C TRP A 124 -20.27 -16.13 -25.16
N GLN A 125 -20.15 -15.50 -26.33
CA GLN A 125 -20.62 -14.13 -26.53
C GLN A 125 -22.13 -14.03 -26.27
N SER A 126 -22.94 -14.98 -26.75
CA SER A 126 -24.39 -14.99 -26.52
C SER A 126 -24.78 -15.21 -25.05
N MET A 127 -23.92 -15.87 -24.25
CA MET A 127 -24.10 -16.08 -22.81
C MET A 127 -23.72 -14.86 -21.95
N MET A 128 -22.94 -13.93 -22.52
CA MET A 128 -22.37 -12.79 -21.79
C MET A 128 -23.39 -11.86 -21.13
N PRO A 129 -24.53 -11.50 -21.77
CA PRO A 129 -25.55 -10.66 -21.14
C PRO A 129 -26.07 -11.21 -19.81
N GLY A 130 -26.20 -12.55 -19.71
CA GLY A 130 -26.61 -13.21 -18.47
C GLY A 130 -25.57 -13.03 -17.36
N LEU A 131 -24.28 -13.13 -17.67
CA LEU A 131 -23.21 -12.91 -16.69
C LEU A 131 -23.16 -11.46 -16.19
N LEU A 132 -23.44 -10.49 -17.06
CA LEU A 132 -23.42 -9.06 -16.72
C LEU A 132 -24.59 -8.63 -15.84
N THR A 133 -25.76 -9.24 -16.04
CA THR A 133 -26.98 -8.99 -15.25
C THR A 133 -27.02 -9.78 -13.94
N ALA A 134 -26.12 -10.77 -13.77
CA ALA A 134 -26.02 -11.53 -12.54
C ALA A 134 -25.72 -10.64 -11.32
N LYS A 135 -26.32 -10.98 -10.17
CA LYS A 135 -26.07 -10.35 -8.85
C LYS A 135 -24.67 -10.71 -8.32
N LEU A 136 -23.65 -10.21 -9.00
CA LEU A 136 -22.24 -10.37 -8.70
C LEU A 136 -21.60 -8.99 -8.53
N SER A 137 -20.58 -8.88 -7.67
CA SER A 137 -19.79 -7.65 -7.58
C SER A 137 -19.10 -7.34 -8.91
N GLU A 138 -18.92 -6.06 -9.22
CA GLU A 138 -18.20 -5.63 -10.43
C GLU A 138 -16.78 -6.18 -10.50
N SER A 139 -16.10 -6.30 -9.35
CA SER A 139 -14.80 -6.96 -9.25
C SER A 139 -14.82 -8.44 -9.64
N SER A 140 -15.90 -9.16 -9.31
CA SER A 140 -16.08 -10.57 -9.68
C SER A 140 -16.35 -10.71 -11.17
N LYS A 141 -17.21 -9.86 -11.73
CA LYS A 141 -17.49 -9.81 -13.18
C LYS A 141 -16.20 -9.58 -13.96
N ARG A 142 -15.43 -8.54 -13.63
CA ARG A 142 -14.12 -8.25 -14.26
C ARG A 142 -13.16 -9.43 -14.20
N ARG A 143 -13.05 -10.09 -13.04
CA ARG A 143 -12.20 -11.28 -12.86
C ARG A 143 -12.65 -12.43 -13.75
N TYR A 144 -13.96 -12.67 -13.84
CA TYR A 144 -14.50 -13.71 -14.72
C TYR A 144 -14.27 -13.38 -16.19
N CYS A 145 -14.48 -12.14 -16.63
CA CYS A 145 -14.18 -11.73 -18.00
C CYS A 145 -12.70 -11.95 -18.35
N ALA A 146 -11.76 -11.59 -17.47
CA ALA A 146 -10.34 -11.84 -17.69
C ALA A 146 -10.00 -13.34 -17.77
N SER A 147 -10.67 -14.15 -16.93
CA SER A 147 -10.52 -15.61 -16.91
C SER A 147 -11.04 -16.25 -18.20
N LEU A 148 -12.24 -15.85 -18.64
CA LEU A 148 -12.89 -16.29 -19.87
C LEU A 148 -12.08 -15.89 -21.10
N SER A 149 -11.55 -14.66 -21.15
CA SER A 149 -10.64 -14.20 -22.20
C SER A 149 -9.41 -15.10 -22.35
N ARG A 150 -8.81 -15.53 -21.24
CA ARG A 150 -7.69 -16.50 -21.29
C ARG A 150 -8.16 -17.86 -21.83
N LEU A 151 -9.29 -18.37 -21.33
CA LEU A 151 -9.83 -19.65 -21.79
C LEU A 151 -10.23 -19.63 -23.27
N ALA A 152 -10.78 -18.52 -23.76
CA ALA A 152 -11.17 -18.34 -25.16
C ALA A 152 -9.95 -18.42 -26.08
N ARG A 153 -8.81 -17.83 -25.69
CA ARG A 153 -7.56 -17.96 -26.46
C ARG A 153 -7.08 -19.41 -26.53
N ILE A 154 -7.16 -20.14 -25.42
CA ILE A 154 -6.76 -21.56 -25.40
C ILE A 154 -7.72 -22.40 -26.24
N GLN A 155 -9.03 -22.16 -26.10
CA GLN A 155 -10.07 -22.82 -26.88
C GLN A 155 -9.85 -22.59 -28.38
N GLN A 156 -9.58 -21.35 -28.80
CA GLN A 156 -9.33 -21.00 -30.19
C GLN A 156 -8.03 -21.63 -30.71
N ALA A 157 -6.92 -21.51 -29.97
CA ALA A 157 -5.63 -22.04 -30.37
C ALA A 157 -5.59 -23.58 -30.47
N ARG A 158 -6.50 -24.27 -29.78
CA ARG A 158 -6.62 -25.73 -29.79
C ARG A 158 -7.87 -26.24 -30.50
N GLU A 159 -8.61 -25.35 -31.17
CA GLU A 159 -9.83 -25.68 -31.92
C GLU A 159 -10.84 -26.53 -31.12
N LEU A 160 -10.97 -26.27 -29.81
CA LEU A 160 -11.84 -27.04 -28.94
C LEU A 160 -13.31 -26.69 -29.18
N PRO A 161 -14.27 -27.62 -29.02
CA PRO A 161 -15.69 -27.29 -29.16
C PRO A 161 -16.10 -26.24 -28.10
N PRO A 162 -16.91 -25.23 -28.47
CA PRO A 162 -17.23 -24.12 -27.58
C PRO A 162 -18.29 -24.48 -26.51
N ASP A 163 -18.95 -25.64 -26.65
CA ASP A 163 -20.02 -26.08 -25.77
C ASP A 163 -19.54 -26.27 -24.31
N PRO A 164 -20.12 -25.55 -23.34
CA PRO A 164 -19.76 -25.69 -21.94
C PRO A 164 -20.10 -27.10 -21.43
N GLY A 165 -19.08 -27.92 -21.19
CA GLY A 165 -19.25 -29.30 -20.77
C GLY A 165 -17.97 -29.93 -20.26
N PHE A 166 -18.05 -31.21 -19.88
CA PHE A 166 -16.91 -31.95 -19.31
C PHE A 166 -15.69 -31.95 -20.24
N TYR A 167 -15.89 -32.26 -21.53
CA TYR A 167 -14.80 -32.35 -22.51
C TYR A 167 -14.04 -31.03 -22.64
N LEU A 168 -14.75 -29.92 -22.87
CA LEU A 168 -14.13 -28.59 -22.93
C LEU A 168 -13.39 -28.25 -21.63
N ALA A 169 -14.00 -28.50 -20.46
CA ALA A 169 -13.33 -28.24 -19.18
C ALA A 169 -12.07 -29.10 -18.98
N PHE A 170 -12.10 -30.36 -19.40
CA PHE A 170 -10.98 -31.28 -19.35
C PHE A 170 -9.84 -30.78 -20.25
N SER A 171 -10.11 -30.52 -21.52
CA SER A 171 -9.10 -30.04 -22.48
C SER A 171 -8.50 -28.69 -22.10
N LEU A 172 -9.31 -27.77 -21.56
CA LEU A 172 -8.81 -26.49 -21.04
C LEU A 172 -7.95 -26.68 -19.78
N ALA A 173 -8.33 -27.59 -18.88
CA ALA A 173 -7.56 -27.89 -17.68
C ALA A 173 -6.20 -28.51 -18.04
N GLU A 174 -6.15 -29.47 -18.96
CA GLU A 174 -4.90 -30.07 -19.45
C GLU A 174 -4.01 -29.03 -20.14
N ALA A 175 -4.58 -28.17 -20.96
CA ALA A 175 -3.83 -27.09 -21.61
C ALA A 175 -3.19 -26.13 -20.60
N LEU A 176 -3.96 -25.71 -19.60
CA LEU A 176 -3.46 -24.85 -18.54
C LEU A 176 -2.41 -25.57 -17.67
N GLU A 177 -2.59 -26.86 -17.40
CA GLU A 177 -1.62 -27.66 -16.65
C GLU A 177 -0.30 -27.80 -17.41
N ALA A 178 -0.35 -28.03 -18.73
CA ALA A 178 0.82 -28.02 -19.61
C ALA A 178 1.55 -26.66 -19.62
N ASP A 179 0.81 -25.55 -19.47
CA ASP A 179 1.36 -24.19 -19.29
C ASP A 179 1.89 -23.93 -17.86
N GLY A 180 1.96 -24.96 -17.00
CA GLY A 180 2.44 -24.84 -15.62
C GLY A 180 1.46 -24.12 -14.68
N VAL A 181 0.19 -23.96 -15.06
CA VAL A 181 -0.83 -23.34 -14.21
C VAL A 181 -1.23 -24.32 -13.12
N ARG A 182 -1.20 -23.85 -11.87
CA ARG A 182 -1.56 -24.66 -10.70
C ARG A 182 -3.03 -25.06 -10.71
N GLN A 183 -3.32 -26.25 -10.19
CA GLN A 183 -4.66 -26.83 -10.11
C GLN A 183 -5.70 -25.92 -9.44
N ARG A 184 -5.29 -25.13 -8.42
CA ARG A 184 -6.18 -24.13 -7.80
C ARG A 184 -6.57 -23.00 -8.74
N SER A 185 -5.62 -22.52 -9.55
CA SER A 185 -5.87 -21.47 -10.53
C SER A 185 -6.71 -22.00 -11.70
N ILE A 186 -6.46 -23.24 -12.14
CA ILE A 186 -7.30 -23.94 -13.11
C ILE A 186 -8.74 -24.01 -12.63
N ALA A 187 -8.97 -24.44 -11.37
CA ALA A 187 -10.30 -24.44 -10.78
C ALA A 187 -10.97 -23.05 -10.78
N GLY A 188 -10.19 -21.98 -10.56
CA GLY A 188 -10.66 -20.59 -10.64
C GLY A 188 -11.05 -20.16 -12.06
N TYR A 189 -10.29 -20.57 -13.08
CA TYR A 189 -10.66 -20.37 -14.48
C TYR A 189 -11.96 -21.12 -14.82
N LEU A 190 -12.09 -22.36 -14.37
CA LEU A 190 -13.32 -23.15 -14.57
C LEU A 190 -14.53 -22.56 -13.81
N ASP A 191 -14.34 -21.96 -12.63
CA ASP A 191 -15.40 -21.24 -11.93
C ASP A 191 -15.96 -20.06 -12.77
N ALA A 192 -15.11 -19.39 -13.57
CA ALA A 192 -15.57 -18.34 -14.49
C ALA A 192 -16.39 -18.91 -15.65
N LEU A 193 -15.98 -20.05 -16.23
CA LEU A 193 -16.73 -20.75 -17.28
C LEU A 193 -18.07 -21.29 -16.76
N ILE A 194 -18.09 -21.82 -15.53
CA ILE A 194 -19.32 -22.23 -14.84
C ILE A 194 -20.25 -21.04 -14.64
N ALA A 195 -19.72 -19.88 -14.23
CA ALA A 195 -20.53 -18.68 -14.03
C ALA A 195 -21.15 -18.20 -15.36
N LEU A 196 -20.35 -18.15 -16.43
CA LEU A 196 -20.85 -17.81 -17.77
C LEU A 196 -21.96 -18.77 -18.21
N ALA A 197 -21.70 -20.08 -18.17
CA ALA A 197 -22.66 -21.11 -18.57
C ALA A 197 -23.93 -21.06 -17.71
N LYS A 198 -23.79 -20.87 -16.39
CA LYS A 198 -24.93 -20.85 -15.46
C LYS A 198 -25.84 -19.66 -15.73
N HIS A 199 -25.26 -18.48 -15.91
CA HIS A 199 -26.03 -17.25 -16.10
C HIS A 199 -26.47 -17.04 -17.56
N GLY A 200 -25.79 -17.66 -18.52
CA GLY A 200 -26.14 -17.66 -19.94
C GLY A 200 -27.11 -18.77 -20.38
N GLY A 201 -27.67 -19.56 -19.44
CA GLY A 201 -28.72 -20.53 -19.76
C GLY A 201 -28.23 -21.88 -20.31
N ALA A 202 -26.98 -22.27 -20.08
CA ALA A 202 -26.48 -23.57 -20.52
C ALA A 202 -27.22 -24.74 -19.84
N PRO A 203 -27.35 -25.90 -20.51
CA PRO A 203 -28.07 -27.05 -19.97
C PRO A 203 -27.38 -27.64 -18.72
N ALA A 204 -28.19 -28.22 -17.82
CA ALA A 204 -27.72 -28.77 -16.55
C ALA A 204 -26.62 -29.84 -16.71
N LYS A 205 -26.71 -30.69 -17.75
CA LYS A 205 -25.71 -31.70 -18.07
C LYS A 205 -24.32 -31.09 -18.31
N GLY A 206 -24.26 -30.00 -19.08
CA GLY A 206 -23.02 -29.26 -19.34
C GLY A 206 -22.42 -28.66 -18.08
N LEU A 207 -23.26 -28.02 -17.26
CA LEU A 207 -22.86 -27.44 -15.97
C LEU A 207 -22.29 -28.48 -15.00
N ASN A 208 -22.88 -29.67 -14.94
CA ASN A 208 -22.39 -30.75 -14.07
C ASN A 208 -21.01 -31.24 -14.53
N GLY A 209 -20.78 -31.34 -15.84
CA GLY A 209 -19.47 -31.67 -16.40
C GLY A 209 -18.38 -30.66 -16.00
N LEU A 210 -18.67 -29.36 -16.13
CA LEU A 210 -17.75 -28.29 -15.70
C LEU A 210 -17.46 -28.37 -14.19
N ARG A 211 -18.49 -28.57 -13.36
CA ARG A 211 -18.37 -28.67 -11.90
C ARG A 211 -17.52 -29.87 -11.48
N CYS A 212 -17.72 -31.02 -12.12
CA CYS A 212 -16.92 -32.22 -11.88
C CYS A 212 -15.43 -31.93 -12.10
N MET A 213 -15.07 -31.34 -13.24
CA MET A 213 -13.67 -31.00 -13.53
C MET A 213 -13.09 -29.96 -12.57
N ARG A 214 -13.86 -28.93 -12.22
CA ARG A 214 -13.46 -27.96 -11.21
C ARG A 214 -13.19 -28.64 -9.86
N ASP A 215 -14.05 -29.55 -9.44
CA ASP A 215 -13.95 -30.22 -8.15
C ASP A 215 -12.76 -31.20 -8.13
N LEU A 216 -12.49 -31.89 -9.24
CA LEU A 216 -11.25 -32.66 -9.45
C LEU A 216 -10.01 -31.77 -9.32
N CYS A 217 -9.98 -30.61 -9.97
CA CYS A 217 -8.88 -29.64 -9.85
C CYS A 217 -8.72 -29.16 -8.39
N LYS A 218 -9.83 -28.91 -7.68
CA LYS A 218 -9.80 -28.54 -6.25
C LYS A 218 -9.24 -29.67 -5.38
N GLN A 219 -9.56 -30.93 -5.67
CA GLN A 219 -9.00 -32.09 -4.96
C GLN A 219 -7.50 -32.23 -5.22
N ARG A 220 -7.06 -32.20 -6.49
CA ARG A 220 -5.62 -32.21 -6.85
C ARG A 220 -4.86 -31.06 -6.19
N ALA A 221 -5.46 -29.86 -6.15
CA ALA A 221 -4.86 -28.71 -5.47
C ALA A 221 -4.71 -28.86 -3.95
N LYS A 222 -5.47 -29.75 -3.29
CA LYS A 222 -5.27 -30.05 -1.86
C LYS A 222 -4.00 -30.89 -1.65
N LEU A 223 -3.64 -31.76 -2.61
CA LEU A 223 -2.47 -32.62 -2.55
C LEU A 223 -1.16 -31.89 -2.83
N GLN A 224 -1.18 -30.80 -3.62
CA GLN A 224 0.01 -30.04 -4.03
C GLN A 224 0.65 -29.15 -2.93
N GLY A 225 0.22 -29.25 -1.66
CA GLY A 225 0.71 -28.41 -0.57
C GLY A 225 0.28 -26.93 -0.67
N LYS A 226 0.26 -26.21 0.45
CA LYS A 226 -0.12 -24.78 0.48
C LYS A 226 1.14 -23.91 0.54
N LEU A 227 1.51 -23.26 -0.57
CA LEU A 227 2.60 -22.24 -0.63
C LEU A 227 2.56 -21.19 0.49
N LYS A 228 1.36 -20.89 0.98
CA LYS A 228 1.14 -19.93 2.05
C LYS A 228 1.80 -20.39 3.36
N ALA A 229 1.72 -21.69 3.66
CA ALA A 229 2.30 -22.26 4.86
C ALA A 229 3.84 -22.17 4.81
N ASP A 230 4.44 -22.48 3.67
CA ASP A 230 5.90 -22.44 3.51
C ASP A 230 6.46 -21.02 3.66
N ARG A 231 5.78 -20.00 3.11
CA ARG A 231 6.20 -18.60 3.25
C ARG A 231 6.08 -18.08 4.68
N VAL A 232 5.00 -18.43 5.38
CA VAL A 232 4.80 -18.05 6.79
C VAL A 232 5.83 -18.76 7.67
N ARG A 233 6.09 -20.05 7.42
CA ARG A 233 7.14 -20.82 8.10
C ARG A 233 8.53 -20.20 7.90
N ALA A 234 8.90 -19.88 6.66
CA ALA A 234 10.16 -19.21 6.38
C ALA A 234 10.28 -17.81 7.02
N LEU A 235 9.16 -17.13 7.30
CA LEU A 235 9.17 -15.90 8.09
C LEU A 235 9.35 -16.18 9.58
N MET A 236 8.69 -17.21 10.12
CA MET A 236 8.88 -17.67 11.49
C MET A 236 10.31 -18.11 11.77
N GLU A 237 10.93 -18.88 10.87
CA GLU A 237 12.34 -19.32 10.96
C GLU A 237 13.33 -18.14 10.97
N ARG A 238 12.96 -17.00 10.37
CA ARG A 238 13.75 -15.75 10.41
C ARG A 238 13.54 -14.93 11.69
N GLY A 239 12.74 -15.42 12.64
CA GLY A 239 12.39 -14.76 13.90
C GLY A 239 10.98 -14.16 13.96
N GLY A 240 10.09 -14.47 12.99
CA GLY A 240 8.68 -14.08 13.06
C GLY A 240 8.47 -12.57 13.25
N PHE A 241 7.76 -12.17 14.32
CA PHE A 241 7.54 -10.76 14.65
C PHE A 241 8.81 -10.00 14.98
N GLU A 242 9.79 -10.62 15.64
CA GLU A 242 11.08 -9.98 15.93
C GLU A 242 11.79 -9.56 14.63
N ALA A 243 11.73 -10.41 13.61
CA ALA A 243 12.26 -10.09 12.27
C ALA A 243 11.54 -8.88 11.63
N ILE A 244 10.23 -8.77 11.83
CA ILE A 244 9.43 -7.65 11.33
C ILE A 244 9.78 -6.36 12.08
N ILE A 245 9.88 -6.39 13.41
CA ILE A 245 10.23 -5.23 14.24
C ILE A 245 11.65 -4.75 13.90
N ARG A 246 12.63 -5.67 13.79
CA ARG A 246 13.98 -5.33 13.31
C ARG A 246 13.94 -4.66 11.94
N LYS A 247 13.06 -5.11 11.04
CA LYS A 247 12.91 -4.46 9.74
C LYS A 247 12.36 -3.03 9.82
N ILE A 248 11.41 -2.78 10.71
CA ILE A 248 10.89 -1.42 10.98
C ILE A 248 12.02 -0.54 11.52
N ALA A 249 12.82 -1.03 12.46
CA ALA A 249 13.99 -0.33 13.00
C ALA A 249 15.05 -0.03 11.92
N ASP A 250 15.34 -0.98 11.02
CA ASP A 250 16.25 -0.76 9.90
C ASP A 250 15.77 0.35 8.95
N LEU A 251 14.46 0.38 8.66
CA LEU A 251 13.86 1.35 7.75
C LEU A 251 13.83 2.75 8.36
N THR A 252 13.50 2.87 9.65
CA THR A 252 13.58 4.14 10.38
C THR A 252 15.02 4.64 10.49
N GLY A 253 15.98 3.75 10.79
CA GLY A 253 17.40 4.08 10.79
C GLY A 253 17.92 4.53 9.41
N GLN A 254 17.44 3.92 8.32
CA GLN A 254 17.75 4.37 6.96
C GLN A 254 17.15 5.73 6.63
N ALA A 255 15.93 6.01 7.11
CA ALA A 255 15.31 7.32 6.96
C ALA A 255 16.10 8.40 7.69
N ALA A 256 16.53 8.14 8.93
CA ALA A 256 17.30 9.07 9.75
C ALA A 256 18.67 9.43 9.11
N LYS A 257 19.29 8.48 8.41
CA LYS A 257 20.57 8.68 7.69
C LYS A 257 20.42 9.33 6.31
N SER A 258 19.19 9.49 5.82
CA SER A 258 18.92 10.03 4.49
C SER A 258 18.52 11.50 4.56
N PRO A 259 18.90 12.34 3.58
CA PRO A 259 18.42 13.71 3.51
C PRO A 259 16.89 13.76 3.52
N ARG A 260 16.31 14.67 4.30
CA ARG A 260 14.85 14.72 4.56
C ARG A 260 14.02 14.93 3.28
N HIS A 261 14.59 15.62 2.30
CA HIS A 261 13.99 15.84 0.98
C HIS A 261 14.18 14.68 -0.01
N SER A 262 14.90 13.63 0.35
CA SER A 262 15.20 12.51 -0.55
C SER A 262 14.03 11.54 -0.69
N SER A 263 13.91 10.91 -1.86
CA SER A 263 12.93 9.84 -2.07
C SER A 263 13.22 8.61 -1.19
N ARG A 264 14.49 8.40 -0.80
CA ARG A 264 14.90 7.30 0.08
C ARG A 264 14.37 7.49 1.51
N HIS A 265 14.45 8.71 2.04
CA HIS A 265 13.87 9.06 3.34
C HIS A 265 12.37 8.73 3.38
N GLU A 266 11.62 9.25 2.40
CA GLU A 266 10.18 8.94 2.28
C GLU A 266 9.93 7.44 2.14
N ALA A 267 10.60 6.77 1.19
CA ALA A 267 10.30 5.37 0.89
C ALA A 267 10.53 4.48 2.12
N SER A 268 11.53 4.81 2.92
CA SER A 268 11.85 4.08 4.15
C SER A 268 10.81 4.33 5.24
N LEU A 269 10.41 5.59 5.51
CA LEU A 269 9.35 5.88 6.48
C LEU A 269 8.00 5.31 6.06
N ARG A 270 7.62 5.45 4.78
CA ARG A 270 6.39 4.88 4.22
C ARG A 270 6.34 3.36 4.42
N ALA A 271 7.45 2.68 4.14
CA ALA A 271 7.52 1.24 4.35
C ALA A 271 7.45 0.87 5.84
N ALA A 272 8.17 1.61 6.70
CA ALA A 272 8.17 1.39 8.14
C ALA A 272 6.75 1.53 8.74
N VAL A 273 6.05 2.64 8.45
CA VAL A 273 4.71 2.89 8.96
C VAL A 273 3.68 1.90 8.40
N LEU A 274 3.82 1.51 7.12
CA LEU A 274 2.95 0.53 6.51
C LEU A 274 3.08 -0.86 7.16
N ILE A 275 4.31 -1.29 7.40
CA ILE A 275 4.59 -2.56 8.07
C ILE A 275 4.13 -2.49 9.53
N GLY A 276 4.43 -1.39 10.23
CA GLY A 276 4.02 -1.18 11.62
C GLY A 276 2.51 -1.24 11.83
N ILE A 277 1.74 -0.56 10.98
CA ILE A 277 0.28 -0.66 11.01
C ILE A 277 -0.20 -2.09 10.74
N HIS A 278 0.42 -2.83 9.82
CA HIS A 278 0.03 -4.22 9.58
C HIS A 278 0.37 -5.16 10.74
N VAL A 279 1.37 -4.84 11.56
CA VAL A 279 1.68 -5.57 12.79
C VAL A 279 0.63 -5.25 13.86
N ASN A 280 0.23 -3.98 13.99
CA ASN A 280 -0.76 -3.56 14.98
C ASN A 280 -2.17 -4.07 14.63
N LYS A 281 -2.60 -3.90 13.37
CA LYS A 281 -3.90 -4.36 12.86
C LYS A 281 -3.79 -4.58 11.34
N PRO A 282 -3.65 -5.82 10.88
CA PRO A 282 -3.48 -6.08 9.46
C PRO A 282 -4.81 -5.89 8.73
N GLY A 283 -4.92 -4.83 7.93
CA GLY A 283 -6.06 -4.58 7.04
C GLY A 283 -6.04 -5.46 5.79
N ARG A 284 -7.10 -5.44 4.97
CA ARG A 284 -7.02 -5.99 3.60
C ARG A 284 -6.34 -4.96 2.72
N THR A 285 -5.56 -5.41 1.74
CA THR A 285 -4.73 -4.50 0.92
C THR A 285 -5.53 -3.40 0.22
N GLY A 286 -6.78 -3.69 -0.20
CA GLY A 286 -7.69 -2.70 -0.78
C GLY A 286 -8.09 -1.61 0.23
N ASP A 287 -8.57 -2.01 1.41
CA ASP A 287 -8.95 -1.10 2.49
C ASP A 287 -7.76 -0.20 2.88
N VAL A 288 -6.59 -0.82 3.11
CA VAL A 288 -5.38 -0.12 3.53
C VAL A 288 -4.93 0.90 2.47
N ALA A 289 -5.08 0.58 1.18
CA ALA A 289 -4.72 1.51 0.11
C ALA A 289 -5.64 2.74 0.08
N SER A 290 -6.89 2.63 0.54
CA SER A 290 -7.89 3.71 0.45
C SER A 290 -7.98 4.63 1.65
N TRP A 291 -7.47 4.25 2.83
CA TRP A 291 -7.64 5.05 4.04
C TRP A 291 -7.16 6.51 3.90
N GLN A 292 -7.81 7.40 4.64
CA GLN A 292 -7.55 8.82 4.66
C GLN A 292 -7.28 9.32 6.08
N ILE A 293 -6.40 10.30 6.18
CA ILE A 293 -6.11 11.01 7.41
C ILE A 293 -7.33 11.85 7.79
N GLY A 294 -7.81 11.73 9.02
CA GLY A 294 -9.00 12.41 9.54
C GLY A 294 -10.33 11.70 9.26
N CYS A 295 -10.32 10.60 8.50
CA CYS A 295 -11.49 9.75 8.27
C CYS A 295 -11.29 8.40 8.97
N GLU A 296 -10.53 7.49 8.35
CA GLU A 296 -10.25 6.19 8.95
C GLU A 296 -9.09 6.24 9.94
N LEU A 297 -8.12 7.12 9.71
CA LEU A 297 -6.94 7.28 10.54
C LEU A 297 -6.93 8.67 11.17
N THR A 298 -7.32 8.75 12.45
CA THR A 298 -7.47 10.01 13.19
C THR A 298 -6.35 10.15 14.22
N ARG A 299 -5.98 11.39 14.54
CA ARG A 299 -5.00 11.70 15.58
C ARG A 299 -5.64 12.58 16.64
N ALA A 300 -5.65 12.08 17.88
CA ALA A 300 -6.12 12.82 19.04
C ALA A 300 -5.12 13.93 19.47
N PRO A 301 -5.57 14.93 20.24
CA PRO A 301 -4.71 16.02 20.71
C PRO A 301 -3.54 15.56 21.59
N ASP A 302 -3.71 14.46 22.31
CA ASP A 302 -2.70 13.85 23.18
C ASP A 302 -1.61 13.07 22.43
N GLY A 303 -1.73 12.92 21.11
CA GLY A 303 -0.77 12.20 20.28
C GLY A 303 -1.18 10.78 19.91
N VAL A 304 -2.26 10.26 20.46
CA VAL A 304 -2.75 8.92 20.13
C VAL A 304 -3.37 8.93 18.74
N TRP A 305 -2.94 7.98 17.91
CA TRP A 305 -3.61 7.71 16.64
C TRP A 305 -4.64 6.61 16.82
N GLU A 306 -5.79 6.77 16.17
CA GLU A 306 -6.86 5.78 16.14
C GLU A 306 -7.13 5.33 14.71
N LEU A 307 -7.50 4.05 14.56
CA LEU A 307 -7.83 3.45 13.27
C LEU A 307 -9.18 2.75 13.33
N SER A 308 -10.12 3.21 12.50
CA SER A 308 -11.45 2.63 12.31
C SER A 308 -11.90 2.76 10.86
N TRP A 309 -12.44 1.70 10.26
CA TRP A 309 -12.91 1.71 8.87
C TRP A 309 -14.01 0.69 8.60
N GLU A 310 -14.76 0.88 7.52
CA GLU A 310 -15.67 -0.13 6.99
C GLU A 310 -14.97 -0.99 5.93
N GLN A 311 -14.99 -2.32 6.11
CA GLN A 311 -14.33 -3.23 5.17
C GLN A 311 -15.08 -3.28 3.83
N GLN A 312 -14.44 -2.85 2.73
CA GLN A 312 -15.07 -2.77 1.40
C GLN A 312 -15.65 -4.08 0.87
N LYS A 313 -15.12 -5.22 1.34
CA LYS A 313 -15.57 -6.54 0.88
C LYS A 313 -16.84 -7.02 1.58
N THR A 314 -17.10 -6.51 2.78
CA THR A 314 -18.13 -7.08 3.67
C THR A 314 -19.05 -6.03 4.27
N ASP A 315 -18.78 -4.74 4.08
CA ASP A 315 -19.51 -3.59 4.63
C ASP A 315 -19.68 -3.68 6.16
N ILE A 316 -18.62 -4.11 6.84
CA ILE A 316 -18.58 -4.27 8.30
C ILE A 316 -17.58 -3.26 8.86
N GLY A 317 -18.03 -2.46 9.83
CA GLY A 317 -17.17 -1.60 10.64
C GLY A 317 -16.17 -2.44 11.45
N THR A 318 -14.90 -2.07 11.38
CA THR A 318 -13.81 -2.68 12.14
C THR A 318 -12.77 -1.62 12.48
N GLY A 319 -11.88 -1.90 13.42
CA GLY A 319 -10.82 -0.97 13.79
C GLY A 319 -9.72 -1.63 14.59
N ALA A 320 -8.66 -0.88 14.80
CA ALA A 320 -7.68 -1.15 15.85
C ALA A 320 -8.03 -0.39 17.15
N GLY A 321 -8.91 0.62 17.09
CA GLY A 321 -9.02 1.61 18.16
C GLY A 321 -7.72 2.41 18.24
N ALA A 322 -7.25 2.68 19.45
CA ALA A 322 -5.95 3.29 19.69
C ALA A 322 -4.79 2.41 19.17
N LEU A 323 -3.93 3.00 18.35
CA LEU A 323 -2.71 2.37 17.87
C LEU A 323 -1.65 2.34 18.99
N TRP A 324 -0.68 1.43 18.84
CA TRP A 324 0.44 1.37 19.79
C TRP A 324 1.26 2.67 19.75
N PRO A 325 1.82 3.11 20.90
CA PRO A 325 2.62 4.34 20.96
C PRO A 325 3.73 4.40 19.92
N GLU A 326 4.45 3.31 19.69
CA GLU A 326 5.53 3.28 18.69
C GLU A 326 4.99 3.44 17.25
N ILE A 327 3.77 2.99 16.98
CA ILE A 327 3.12 3.20 15.68
C ILE A 327 2.62 4.64 15.56
N CYS A 328 2.15 5.25 16.64
CA CYS A 328 1.83 6.68 16.71
C CYS A 328 3.08 7.53 16.39
N ASP A 329 4.22 7.22 16.99
CA ASP A 329 5.49 7.91 16.73
C ASP A 329 5.93 7.75 15.27
N LEU A 330 5.78 6.55 14.69
CA LEU A 330 6.06 6.30 13.28
C LEU A 330 5.14 7.09 12.34
N LEU A 331 3.86 7.20 12.68
CA LEU A 331 2.89 7.98 11.93
C LEU A 331 3.20 9.47 12.00
N ASP A 332 3.57 9.99 13.17
CA ASP A 332 3.99 11.37 13.37
C ASP A 332 5.24 11.67 12.54
N ALA A 333 6.28 10.84 12.65
CA ALA A 333 7.49 10.96 11.85
C ALA A 333 7.19 10.92 10.33
N TRP A 334 6.26 10.06 9.92
CA TRP A 334 5.82 9.94 8.53
C TRP A 334 5.14 11.22 8.02
N ILE A 335 4.15 11.75 8.73
CA ILE A 335 3.43 12.94 8.27
C ILE A 335 4.30 14.21 8.31
N LEU A 336 5.20 14.30 9.30
CA LEU A 336 6.17 15.38 9.44
C LEU A 336 7.18 15.37 8.30
N GLY A 337 7.63 14.19 7.86
CA GLY A 337 8.58 14.03 6.76
C GLY A 337 9.91 14.76 7.02
N GLY A 338 10.33 14.83 8.29
CA GLY A 338 11.52 15.56 8.73
C GLY A 338 11.28 17.00 9.21
N ARG A 339 10.04 17.44 9.39
CA ARG A 339 9.72 18.67 10.14
C ARG A 339 9.84 18.43 11.65
N PRO A 340 10.10 19.47 12.47
CA PRO A 340 10.10 19.33 13.92
C PRO A 340 8.75 18.91 14.49
N ASP A 341 8.78 18.11 15.56
CA ASP A 341 7.58 17.49 16.17
C ASP A 341 6.54 18.50 16.64
N ARG A 342 6.97 19.69 17.08
CA ARG A 342 6.06 20.77 17.50
C ARG A 342 5.08 21.23 16.40
N PHE A 343 5.34 20.89 15.14
CA PHE A 343 4.46 21.19 14.02
C PHE A 343 3.52 20.05 13.62
N VAL A 344 3.48 18.95 14.38
CA VAL A 344 2.68 17.76 14.03
C VAL A 344 1.20 18.09 13.88
N HIS A 345 0.62 18.91 14.77
CA HIS A 345 -0.79 19.30 14.70
C HIS A 345 -1.11 20.16 13.47
N LEU A 346 -0.21 21.09 13.14
CA LEU A 346 -0.33 21.90 11.92
C LEU A 346 -0.29 20.99 10.69
N ARG A 347 0.67 20.06 10.66
CA ARG A 347 0.85 19.14 9.55
C ARG A 347 -0.30 18.15 9.40
N TYR A 348 -0.84 17.65 10.50
CA TYR A 348 -2.03 16.81 10.51
C TYR A 348 -3.22 17.54 9.89
N ARG A 349 -3.46 18.80 10.27
CA ARG A 349 -4.53 19.64 9.70
C ARG A 349 -4.39 19.85 8.19
N GLU A 350 -3.17 20.08 7.70
CA GLU A 350 -2.89 20.19 6.25
C GLU A 350 -3.20 18.89 5.48
N LEU A 351 -3.18 17.75 6.17
CA LEU A 351 -3.32 16.42 5.59
C LEU A 351 -4.73 15.81 5.73
N LEU A 352 -5.66 16.49 6.38
CA LEU A 352 -7.04 16.02 6.50
C LEU A 352 -7.64 15.73 5.10
N GLY A 353 -8.27 14.56 4.96
CA GLY A 353 -8.83 14.05 3.72
C GLY A 353 -7.80 13.55 2.69
N ARG A 354 -6.50 13.62 2.98
CA ARG A 354 -5.45 13.05 2.12
C ARG A 354 -5.29 11.56 2.42
N ASN A 355 -4.92 10.79 1.40
CA ASN A 355 -4.56 9.39 1.57
C ASN A 355 -3.35 9.28 2.51
N TRP A 356 -3.44 8.40 3.50
CA TRP A 356 -2.43 8.28 4.55
C TRP A 356 -1.08 7.77 4.04
N LEU A 357 -1.07 6.95 2.98
CA LEU A 357 0.14 6.30 2.48
C LEU A 357 0.89 7.16 1.46
N THR A 358 0.17 7.95 0.65
CA THR A 358 0.77 8.86 -0.35
C THR A 358 0.87 10.30 0.11
N LEU A 359 0.13 10.68 1.16
CA LEU A 359 -0.05 12.05 1.63
C LEU A 359 -0.60 13.00 0.54
N SER A 360 -1.32 12.45 -0.44
CA SER A 360 -1.93 13.18 -1.55
C SER A 360 -3.44 12.88 -1.64
N THR A 361 -4.16 13.57 -2.53
CA THR A 361 -5.58 13.26 -2.79
C THR A 361 -5.79 11.99 -3.61
N VAL A 362 -4.74 11.46 -4.23
CA VAL A 362 -4.85 10.30 -5.12
C VAL A 362 -4.40 9.05 -4.36
N PRO A 363 -5.29 8.07 -4.13
CA PRO A 363 -4.90 6.82 -3.51
C PRO A 363 -4.00 6.01 -4.46
N PRO A 364 -3.05 5.23 -3.91
CA PRO A 364 -2.25 4.32 -4.72
C PRO A 364 -3.09 3.12 -5.20
N PRO A 365 -2.64 2.36 -6.21
CA PRO A 365 -3.27 1.11 -6.59
C PRO A 365 -3.43 0.16 -5.40
N SER A 366 -4.52 -0.62 -5.35
CA SER A 366 -4.83 -1.53 -4.24
C SER A 366 -3.78 -2.64 -4.01
N THR A 367 -2.90 -2.90 -4.99
CA THR A 367 -1.79 -3.85 -4.84
C THR A 367 -0.57 -3.24 -4.16
N TYR A 368 -0.43 -1.90 -4.20
CA TYR A 368 0.76 -1.17 -3.78
C TYR A 368 1.19 -1.46 -2.33
N PRO A 369 0.27 -1.51 -1.33
CA PRO A 369 0.67 -1.87 0.03
C PRO A 369 1.31 -3.26 0.12
N SER A 370 0.74 -4.27 -0.57
CA SER A 370 1.28 -5.62 -0.55
C SER A 370 2.62 -5.72 -1.30
N GLU A 371 2.84 -4.91 -2.34
CA GLU A 371 4.11 -4.86 -3.07
C GLU A 371 5.24 -4.30 -2.20
N ILE A 372 4.98 -3.23 -1.44
CA ILE A 372 5.94 -2.67 -0.48
C ILE A 372 6.28 -3.72 0.58
N ILE A 373 5.28 -4.34 1.21
CA ILE A 373 5.50 -5.34 2.26
C ILE A 373 6.30 -6.52 1.71
N LYS A 374 5.95 -7.03 0.53
CA LYS A 374 6.68 -8.13 -0.13
C LYS A 374 8.13 -7.76 -0.42
N ARG A 375 8.40 -6.53 -0.87
CA ARG A 375 9.77 -6.06 -1.13
C ARG A 375 10.64 -6.09 0.13
N HIS A 376 10.08 -5.79 1.30
CA HIS A 376 10.86 -5.66 2.53
C HIS A 376 10.87 -6.92 3.40
N LEU A 377 9.82 -7.74 3.37
CA LEU A 377 9.68 -8.93 4.23
C LEU A 377 9.74 -10.27 3.45
N GLY A 378 9.65 -10.21 2.12
CA GLY A 378 9.58 -11.39 1.25
C GLY A 378 8.20 -12.05 1.20
N VAL A 379 7.22 -11.52 1.95
CA VAL A 379 5.85 -12.06 2.03
C VAL A 379 4.81 -10.96 1.73
N PRO A 380 3.66 -11.28 1.11
CA PRO A 380 2.57 -10.32 0.93
C PRO A 380 1.89 -9.93 2.26
N SER A 381 1.17 -8.82 2.26
CA SER A 381 0.43 -8.30 3.43
C SER A 381 -0.51 -9.34 4.07
N HIS A 382 -1.16 -10.15 3.25
CA HIS A 382 -2.08 -11.19 3.70
C HIS A 382 -1.39 -12.32 4.52
N ASP A 383 -0.10 -12.54 4.31
CA ASP A 383 0.64 -13.54 5.10
C ASP A 383 0.92 -13.00 6.51
N LEU A 384 1.04 -11.68 6.71
CA LEU A 384 1.12 -11.06 8.04
C LEU A 384 -0.18 -11.27 8.86
N ARG A 385 -1.35 -11.22 8.21
CA ARG A 385 -2.64 -11.59 8.85
C ARG A 385 -2.63 -13.01 9.39
N THR A 386 -1.89 -13.89 8.73
CA THR A 386 -1.81 -15.32 9.07
C THR A 386 -0.82 -15.52 10.19
N LEU A 387 0.33 -14.85 10.10
CA LEU A 387 1.33 -14.81 11.15
C LEU A 387 0.73 -14.33 12.48
N ALA A 388 -0.03 -13.22 12.47
CA ALA A 388 -0.70 -12.71 13.67
C ALA A 388 -1.66 -13.75 14.28
N ALA A 389 -2.46 -14.42 13.44
CA ALA A 389 -3.36 -15.46 13.90
C ALA A 389 -2.63 -16.69 14.46
N ASP A 390 -1.55 -17.12 13.81
CA ASP A 390 -0.76 -18.26 14.27
C ASP A 390 -0.02 -17.94 15.58
N TYR A 391 0.46 -16.71 15.73
CA TYR A 391 1.10 -16.23 16.96
C TYR A 391 0.12 -16.18 18.13
N LEU A 392 -1.07 -15.59 17.93
CA LEU A 392 -2.14 -15.56 18.92
C LEU A 392 -2.51 -16.97 19.40
N ARG A 393 -2.63 -17.93 18.48
CA ARG A 393 -2.92 -19.33 18.82
C ARG A 393 -1.83 -20.00 19.66
N HIS A 394 -0.57 -19.61 19.48
CA HIS A 394 0.54 -20.24 20.16
C HIS A 394 0.68 -19.72 21.61
N HIS A 395 0.53 -18.41 21.80
CA HIS A 395 0.79 -17.77 23.10
C HIS A 395 -0.46 -17.60 23.98
N ASP A 396 -1.65 -17.45 23.39
CA ASP A 396 -2.92 -17.40 24.13
C ASP A 396 -4.01 -18.20 23.40
N PRO A 397 -3.90 -19.54 23.36
CA PRO A 397 -4.86 -20.39 22.67
C PRO A 397 -6.30 -20.24 23.18
N ALA A 398 -6.47 -19.85 24.45
CA ALA A 398 -7.78 -19.71 25.09
C ALA A 398 -8.55 -18.50 24.57
N SER A 399 -7.89 -17.35 24.38
CA SER A 399 -8.52 -16.14 23.85
C SER A 399 -8.37 -15.98 22.33
N ALA A 400 -7.37 -16.66 21.73
CA ALA A 400 -6.96 -16.52 20.34
C ALA A 400 -8.14 -16.52 19.38
N GLY A 401 -9.13 -17.37 19.61
CA GLY A 401 -10.27 -17.46 18.74
C GLY A 401 -11.09 -16.21 18.57
N ASN A 402 -11.51 -15.67 19.71
CA ASN A 402 -12.30 -14.45 19.76
C ASN A 402 -11.45 -13.26 19.29
N VAL A 403 -10.18 -13.21 19.70
CA VAL A 403 -9.24 -12.16 19.29
C VAL A 403 -9.01 -12.22 17.78
N ILE A 404 -8.76 -13.38 17.18
CA ILE A 404 -8.56 -13.54 15.73
C ILE A 404 -9.83 -13.18 14.96
N ALA A 405 -11.00 -13.60 15.42
CA ALA A 405 -12.26 -13.31 14.75
C ALA A 405 -12.54 -11.79 14.70
N ALA A 406 -12.35 -11.09 15.82
CA ALA A 406 -12.49 -9.63 15.91
C ALA A 406 -11.34 -8.89 15.21
N HIS A 407 -10.11 -9.38 15.35
CA HIS A 407 -8.90 -8.79 14.78
C HIS A 407 -8.89 -8.90 13.24
N LEU A 408 -9.43 -9.97 12.67
CA LEU A 408 -9.48 -10.21 11.22
C LEU A 408 -10.85 -9.94 10.57
N GLY A 409 -11.95 -9.85 11.33
CA GLY A 409 -13.30 -9.59 10.81
C GLY A 409 -13.89 -10.78 10.02
N HIS A 410 -13.79 -12.01 10.55
CA HIS A 410 -14.32 -13.22 9.91
C HIS A 410 -15.74 -13.56 10.43
N ARG A 411 -16.71 -13.88 9.53
CA ARG A 411 -18.12 -14.18 9.91
C ARG A 411 -18.69 -15.54 9.46
N SER A 412 -18.02 -16.32 8.59
CA SER A 412 -18.62 -17.58 8.09
C SER A 412 -18.50 -18.73 9.10
N ARG A 413 -19.60 -19.47 9.34
CA ARG A 413 -19.71 -20.67 10.21
C ARG A 413 -18.50 -21.63 10.08
N GLN A 414 -18.08 -21.96 8.86
CA GLN A 414 -16.96 -22.88 8.62
C GLN A 414 -15.55 -22.31 8.94
N ALA A 415 -15.42 -20.99 9.13
CA ALA A 415 -14.16 -20.32 9.48
C ALA A 415 -14.12 -19.82 10.94
N GLY A 416 -15.23 -19.99 11.68
CA GLY A 416 -15.40 -19.45 13.04
C GLY A 416 -16.18 -20.36 13.99
N GLU A 417 -16.42 -21.63 13.65
CA GLU A 417 -17.07 -22.60 14.56
C GLU A 417 -16.18 -23.03 15.74
N GLU A 418 -14.87 -22.75 15.70
CA GLU A 418 -13.99 -22.85 16.88
C GLU A 418 -14.02 -21.58 17.76
N TYR A 419 -14.64 -20.49 17.31
CA TYR A 419 -14.33 -19.13 17.77
C TYR A 419 -15.57 -18.32 18.18
N ARG A 420 -16.43 -18.89 19.00
CA ARG A 420 -17.65 -18.19 19.42
C ARG A 420 -17.87 -18.27 20.92
N ALA A 421 -17.39 -17.24 21.63
CA ALA A 421 -18.20 -16.50 22.61
C ALA A 421 -17.43 -15.25 23.04
N LEU A 422 -17.93 -14.06 22.68
CA LEU A 422 -17.57 -12.73 23.20
C LEU A 422 -16.19 -12.18 22.76
N ALA A 423 -16.20 -11.26 21.77
CA ALA A 423 -15.20 -10.18 21.71
C ALA A 423 -15.70 -9.02 20.85
N GLU A 424 -16.00 -7.91 21.51
CA GLU A 424 -16.05 -6.58 20.89
C GLU A 424 -14.62 -6.17 20.49
N SER A 425 -14.49 -5.39 19.42
CA SER A 425 -13.20 -5.05 18.77
C SER A 425 -12.13 -4.53 19.75
N ASP A 426 -12.55 -3.85 20.82
CA ASP A 426 -11.66 -3.27 21.82
C ASP A 426 -11.06 -4.31 22.78
N ALA A 427 -11.77 -5.40 23.04
CA ALA A 427 -11.25 -6.51 23.84
C ALA A 427 -10.11 -7.24 23.11
N ALA A 428 -10.20 -7.36 21.78
CA ALA A 428 -9.15 -7.94 20.95
C ALA A 428 -7.91 -7.03 20.85
N ALA A 429 -8.10 -5.70 20.85
CA ALA A 429 -6.99 -4.76 20.92
C ALA A 429 -6.26 -4.83 22.27
N ARG A 430 -7.00 -4.98 23.39
CA ARG A 430 -6.43 -5.16 24.73
C ARG A 430 -5.68 -6.48 24.88
N ALA A 431 -6.26 -7.60 24.45
CA ALA A 431 -5.57 -8.89 24.47
C ALA A 431 -4.27 -8.87 23.62
N TRP A 432 -4.26 -8.14 22.50
CA TRP A 432 -3.05 -7.98 21.68
C TRP A 432 -1.99 -7.11 22.35
N LEU A 433 -2.39 -6.12 23.16
CA LEU A 433 -1.48 -5.33 23.98
C LEU A 433 -0.82 -6.17 25.08
N ASP A 434 -1.57 -7.05 25.74
CA ASP A 434 -1.04 -7.93 26.79
C ASP A 434 -0.01 -8.91 26.23
N ILE A 435 -0.27 -9.47 25.05
CA ILE A 435 0.67 -10.35 24.34
C ILE A 435 1.93 -9.58 23.90
N ARG A 436 1.79 -8.31 23.48
CA ARG A 436 2.96 -7.45 23.18
C ARG A 436 3.87 -7.30 24.41
N GLU A 437 3.31 -7.14 25.60
CA GLU A 437 4.11 -7.05 26.84
C GLU A 437 4.84 -8.36 27.16
N GLN A 438 4.23 -9.51 26.86
CA GLN A 438 4.89 -10.82 26.97
C GLN A 438 6.07 -10.96 25.99
N ILE A 439 5.88 -10.57 24.72
CA ILE A 439 6.96 -10.53 23.71
C ILE A 439 8.12 -9.65 24.19
N ARG A 440 7.80 -8.48 24.75
CA ARG A 440 8.80 -7.51 25.22
C ARG A 440 9.59 -8.00 26.42
N SER A 441 8.95 -8.74 27.32
CA SER A 441 9.57 -9.26 28.54
C SER A 441 10.38 -10.55 28.33
N GLY A 442 10.32 -11.16 27.13
CA GLY A 442 11.03 -12.40 26.83
C GLY A 442 10.50 -13.61 27.62
N ALA A 443 9.32 -13.49 28.22
CA ALA A 443 8.65 -14.61 28.86
C ALA A 443 8.02 -15.50 27.77
N PRO A 444 8.25 -16.83 27.81
CA PRO A 444 7.69 -17.77 26.83
C PRO A 444 6.16 -17.76 26.80
#